data_AF-S5M2J2-F1
#
_entry.id   AF-S5M2J2-F1
#
_cell.length_a   1.000
_cell.length_b   1.000
_cell.length_c   1.000
_cell.angle_alpha   90.00
_cell.angle_beta   90.00
_cell.angle_gamma   90.00
#
_symmetry.space_group_name_H-M   'P 1'
#
loop_
_entity.id
_entity.type
_entity.pdbx_description
1 polymer ?
#
loop_
_entity_poly.entity_id
_entity_poly.type
_entity_poly.pdbx_seq_one_letter_code
_entity_poly.pdbx_strand_id
1 'polypeptide(L)'
;IVVLGSRSSESASRAQVIAKHKIDGSRLARHTTLANAFIYTPIDTWDVEDVWKLLRGAFRYAPEYIDEWESPWGGNNRPLWTLYMDSSAQGECPLVIDESTPSCGNSRFGCWTCTVVTKDKAMESLIKNGEEWMSPLLKYRDLLAFTTDPVNKDTYRNYKRRTGKVSYQYAKDGEDRSAERKHVPGPYWLKYR
;
A
#
# COMPACT_ATOMS: atom_id res chain seq x y z
N ILE A 1 13.33 5.08 -22.43
CA ILE A 1 13.24 5.88 -21.18
C ILE A 1 11.95 5.48 -20.49
N VAL A 2 11.97 5.24 -19.18
CA VAL A 2 10.81 4.88 -18.36
C VAL A 2 10.47 6.06 -17.47
N VAL A 3 9.25 6.56 -17.53
CA VAL A 3 8.79 7.67 -16.69
C VAL A 3 8.10 7.10 -15.45
N LEU A 4 8.53 7.54 -14.27
CA LEU A 4 7.99 7.08 -12.98
C LEU A 4 7.58 8.27 -12.11
N GLY A 5 6.46 8.16 -11.40
CA GLY A 5 6.02 9.15 -10.41
C GLY A 5 6.63 8.95 -9.02
N SER A 6 7.83 8.38 -8.91
CA SER A 6 8.47 8.11 -7.61
C SER A 6 9.03 9.39 -7.00
N ARG A 7 8.86 9.54 -5.68
CA ARG A 7 9.32 10.72 -4.92
C ARG A 7 10.24 10.33 -3.79
N SER A 8 11.20 11.18 -3.47
CA SER A 8 12.17 10.93 -2.40
C SER A 8 11.52 10.93 -1.02
N SER A 9 10.46 11.72 -0.83
CA SER A 9 9.71 11.79 0.44
C SER A 9 8.75 10.62 0.68
N GLU A 10 8.61 9.66 -0.24
CA GLU A 10 7.79 8.46 -0.01
C GLU A 10 8.34 7.55 1.10
N SER A 11 9.68 7.43 1.18
CA SER A 11 10.38 6.70 2.24
C SER A 11 11.89 6.94 2.19
N ALA A 12 12.57 6.74 3.32
CA ALA A 12 14.04 6.78 3.38
C ALA A 12 14.69 5.80 2.39
N SER A 13 14.12 4.60 2.22
CA SER A 13 14.62 3.60 1.26
C SER A 13 14.44 4.07 -0.19
N ARG A 14 13.35 4.75 -0.53
CA ARG A 14 13.13 5.33 -1.86
C ARG A 14 14.13 6.44 -2.15
N ALA A 15 14.34 7.37 -1.19
CA ALA A 15 15.34 8.43 -1.31
C ALA A 15 16.73 7.87 -1.61
N GLN A 16 17.16 6.83 -0.88
CA GLN A 16 18.45 6.17 -1.10
C GLN A 16 18.57 5.56 -2.50
N VAL A 17 17.52 4.89 -2.98
CA VAL A 17 17.52 4.27 -4.32
C VAL A 17 17.57 5.34 -5.42
N ILE A 18 16.77 6.40 -5.30
CA ILE A 18 16.79 7.51 -6.27
C ILE A 18 18.18 8.15 -6.33
N ALA A 19 18.77 8.46 -5.17
CA ALA A 19 20.11 9.04 -5.09
C ALA A 19 21.18 8.12 -5.69
N LYS A 20 21.12 6.81 -5.42
CA LYS A 20 22.10 5.83 -5.90
C LYS A 20 22.13 5.71 -7.42
N HIS A 21 20.98 5.83 -8.08
CA HIS A 21 20.85 5.62 -9.52
C HIS A 21 20.87 6.91 -10.34
N LYS A 22 20.88 8.08 -9.68
CA LYS A 22 20.95 9.39 -10.30
C LYS A 22 22.26 9.56 -11.07
N ILE A 23 22.17 10.20 -12.23
CA ILE A 23 23.33 10.58 -13.03
C ILE A 23 23.58 12.06 -12.77
N ASP A 24 24.77 12.40 -12.26
CA ASP A 24 25.13 13.79 -11.98
C ASP A 24 25.03 14.67 -13.23
N GLY A 25 24.41 15.84 -13.08
CA GLY A 25 24.17 16.76 -14.20
C GLY A 25 23.02 16.36 -15.13
N SER A 26 22.28 15.29 -14.85
CA SER A 26 21.12 14.86 -15.64
C SER A 26 19.85 14.71 -14.79
N ARG A 27 18.68 14.86 -15.41
CA ARG A 27 17.40 14.45 -14.81
C ARG A 27 17.12 12.95 -14.96
N LEU A 28 18.01 12.22 -15.61
CA LEU A 28 17.87 10.78 -15.85
C LEU A 28 18.64 9.97 -14.78
N ALA A 29 18.09 8.81 -14.46
CA ALA A 29 18.70 7.79 -13.63
C ALA A 29 18.91 6.49 -14.43
N ARG A 30 19.89 5.66 -14.05
CA ARG A 30 20.11 4.36 -14.70
C ARG A 30 19.08 3.33 -14.24
N HIS A 31 18.52 2.56 -15.16
CA HIS A 31 17.66 1.44 -14.80
C HIS A 31 18.48 0.30 -14.18
N THR A 32 17.92 -0.40 -13.19
CA THR A 32 18.64 -1.42 -12.39
C THR A 32 18.88 -2.72 -13.15
N THR A 33 17.90 -3.20 -13.92
CA THR A 33 17.96 -4.49 -14.62
C THR A 33 18.15 -4.39 -16.14
N LEU A 34 17.47 -3.44 -16.79
CA LEU A 34 17.55 -3.24 -18.23
C LEU A 34 18.78 -2.39 -18.62
N ALA A 35 19.73 -3.00 -19.32
CA ALA A 35 20.84 -2.30 -19.94
C ALA A 35 20.32 -1.25 -20.94
N ASN A 36 20.97 -0.08 -20.99
CA ASN A 36 20.62 1.06 -21.86
C ASN A 36 19.23 1.67 -21.64
N ALA A 37 18.55 1.36 -20.53
CA ALA A 37 17.34 2.04 -20.13
C ALA A 37 17.63 3.13 -19.07
N PHE A 38 16.95 4.26 -19.22
CA PHE A 38 16.97 5.36 -18.26
C PHE A 38 15.60 5.53 -17.60
N ILE A 39 15.60 5.94 -16.34
CA ILE A 39 14.44 6.33 -15.56
C ILE A 39 14.38 7.85 -15.51
N TYR A 40 13.18 8.41 -15.67
CA TYR A 40 12.90 9.83 -15.49
C TYR A 40 11.80 9.99 -14.44
N THR A 41 12.13 10.67 -13.34
CA THR A 41 11.22 10.92 -12.21
C THR A 41 10.98 12.42 -12.07
N PRO A 42 9.98 13.00 -12.77
CA PRO A 42 9.80 14.44 -12.86
C PRO A 42 9.42 15.12 -11.54
N ILE A 43 8.92 14.34 -10.58
CA ILE A 43 8.44 14.80 -9.27
C ILE A 43 9.29 14.25 -8.12
N ASP A 44 10.54 13.83 -8.39
CA ASP A 44 11.41 13.18 -7.40
C ASP A 44 11.67 14.01 -6.14
N THR A 45 11.58 15.34 -6.24
CA THR A 45 11.73 16.29 -5.14
C THR A 45 10.41 16.78 -4.54
N TRP A 46 9.26 16.30 -5.01
CA TRP A 46 7.95 16.80 -4.56
C TRP A 46 7.45 16.08 -3.31
N ASP A 47 6.78 16.82 -2.44
CA ASP A 47 6.06 16.27 -1.31
C ASP A 47 4.62 15.88 -1.64
N VAL A 48 3.96 15.20 -0.69
CA VAL A 48 2.59 14.71 -0.89
C VAL A 48 1.65 15.89 -1.12
N GLU A 49 1.89 16.98 -0.41
CA GLU A 49 1.19 18.25 -0.46
C GLU A 49 1.32 18.90 -1.83
N ASP A 50 2.51 18.87 -2.46
CA ASP A 50 2.72 19.45 -3.79
C ASP A 50 1.93 18.71 -4.86
N VAL A 51 1.88 17.37 -4.75
CA VAL A 51 1.08 16.53 -5.65
C VAL A 51 -0.40 16.87 -5.49
N TRP A 52 -0.90 16.98 -4.26
CA TRP A 52 -2.30 17.32 -4.02
C TRP A 52 -2.64 18.76 -4.39
N LYS A 53 -1.74 19.72 -4.17
CA LYS A 53 -1.88 21.11 -4.65
C LYS A 53 -1.99 21.15 -6.17
N LEU A 54 -1.25 20.29 -6.89
CA LEU A 54 -1.39 20.17 -8.34
C LEU A 54 -2.74 19.53 -8.73
N LEU A 55 -3.11 18.42 -8.10
CA LEU A 55 -4.32 17.67 -8.44
C LEU A 55 -5.61 18.44 -8.11
N ARG A 56 -5.60 19.16 -6.98
CA ARG A 56 -6.75 19.91 -6.45
C ARG A 56 -6.69 21.40 -6.75
N GLY A 57 -5.57 21.91 -7.23
CA GLY A 57 -5.36 23.35 -7.40
C GLY A 57 -6.22 23.94 -8.50
N ALA A 58 -6.98 24.97 -8.17
CA ALA A 58 -7.44 25.95 -9.15
C ALA A 58 -6.34 26.99 -9.37
N PHE A 59 -6.10 27.41 -10.61
CA PHE A 59 -5.11 28.46 -10.87
C PHE A 59 -5.46 29.73 -10.08
N ARG A 60 -4.46 30.35 -9.43
CA ARG A 60 -4.53 31.74 -8.92
C ARG A 60 -4.95 32.76 -10.00
N TYR A 61 -4.92 32.36 -11.28
CA TYR A 61 -5.27 33.15 -12.45
C TYR A 61 -6.52 32.65 -13.19
N ALA A 62 -7.29 31.74 -12.61
CA ALA A 62 -8.59 31.37 -13.17
C ALA A 62 -9.55 32.58 -13.05
N PRO A 63 -10.17 33.03 -14.15
CA PRO A 63 -11.07 34.18 -14.15
C PRO A 63 -12.40 33.93 -13.40
N GLU A 64 -12.70 32.67 -13.08
CA GLU A 64 -13.92 32.23 -12.38
C GLU A 64 -13.56 31.42 -11.13
N TYR A 65 -14.50 31.32 -10.18
CA TYR A 65 -14.37 30.45 -9.00
C TYR A 65 -14.34 28.98 -9.43
N ILE A 66 -13.17 28.49 -9.81
CA ILE A 66 -12.92 27.09 -10.10
C ILE A 66 -12.57 26.43 -8.77
N ASP A 67 -13.34 25.42 -8.35
CA ASP A 67 -13.04 24.64 -7.14
C ASP A 67 -11.85 23.69 -7.35
N GLU A 68 -11.63 23.23 -8.59
CA GLU A 68 -10.58 22.28 -8.96
C GLU A 68 -10.33 22.28 -10.50
N TRP A 69 -9.09 22.04 -10.94
CA TRP A 69 -8.75 21.87 -12.36
C TRP A 69 -9.56 20.75 -13.03
N GLU A 70 -9.98 20.94 -14.28
CA GLU A 70 -10.60 19.86 -15.07
C GLU A 70 -9.57 18.75 -15.29
N SER A 71 -9.73 17.64 -14.58
CA SER A 71 -8.77 16.56 -14.69
C SER A 71 -8.76 16.02 -16.13
N PRO A 72 -7.58 15.70 -16.70
CA PRO A 72 -7.48 15.12 -18.05
C PRO A 72 -8.25 13.81 -18.23
N TRP A 73 -8.69 13.18 -17.13
CA TRP A 73 -9.48 11.95 -17.10
C TRP A 73 -10.98 12.20 -16.84
N GLY A 74 -11.45 13.45 -16.84
CA GLY A 74 -12.87 13.82 -16.82
C GLY A 74 -13.58 13.61 -15.47
N GLY A 75 -12.83 13.46 -14.38
CA GLY A 75 -13.37 13.27 -13.02
C GLY A 75 -12.96 14.38 -12.04
N ASN A 76 -13.64 14.45 -10.90
CA ASN A 76 -13.26 15.34 -9.79
C ASN A 76 -12.38 14.56 -8.79
N ASN A 77 -11.31 15.14 -8.22
CA ASN A 77 -10.44 14.42 -7.28
C ASN A 77 -10.87 14.58 -5.81
N ARG A 78 -11.94 15.33 -5.51
CA ARG A 78 -12.52 15.45 -4.17
C ARG A 78 -12.90 14.10 -3.55
N PRO A 79 -13.58 13.15 -4.24
CA PRO A 79 -13.87 11.84 -3.64
C PRO A 79 -12.59 11.07 -3.31
N LEU A 80 -11.57 11.16 -4.16
CA LEU A 80 -10.28 10.52 -3.92
C LEU A 80 -9.55 11.16 -2.74
N TRP A 81 -9.57 12.49 -2.66
CA TRP A 81 -9.03 13.21 -1.51
C TRP A 81 -9.72 12.79 -0.23
N THR A 82 -11.06 12.84 -0.18
CA THR A 82 -11.85 12.40 0.99
C THR A 82 -11.53 10.96 1.37
N LEU A 83 -11.36 10.05 0.40
CA LEU A 83 -10.94 8.68 0.69
C LEU A 83 -9.56 8.62 1.38
N TYR A 84 -8.55 9.33 0.87
CA TYR A 84 -7.21 9.35 1.47
C TYR A 84 -7.21 10.02 2.85
N MET A 85 -8.02 11.06 3.02
CA MET A 85 -8.27 11.73 4.30
C MET A 85 -8.86 10.75 5.33
N ASP A 86 -9.98 10.12 5.00
CA ASP A 86 -10.74 9.28 5.91
C ASP A 86 -10.02 7.97 6.23
N SER A 87 -9.14 7.52 5.34
CA SER A 87 -8.29 6.35 5.58
C SER A 87 -7.10 6.62 6.49
N SER A 88 -6.74 7.89 6.71
CA SER A 88 -5.63 8.27 7.56
C SER A 88 -6.10 8.37 9.01
N ALA A 89 -5.40 7.67 9.92
CA ALA A 89 -5.75 7.61 11.34
C ALA A 89 -5.68 8.97 12.09
N GLN A 90 -5.38 10.06 11.38
CA GLN A 90 -5.21 11.41 11.92
C GLN A 90 -6.50 12.24 11.92
N GLY A 91 -7.62 11.72 11.41
CA GLY A 91 -8.97 12.26 11.65
C GLY A 91 -9.30 13.59 10.97
N GLU A 92 -8.33 14.47 10.75
CA GLU A 92 -8.44 15.67 9.91
C GLU A 92 -7.09 15.99 9.28
N CYS A 93 -7.09 16.27 7.97
CA CYS A 93 -5.99 16.99 7.33
C CYS A 93 -6.47 18.41 7.11
N PRO A 94 -5.91 19.39 7.83
CA PRO A 94 -6.10 20.76 7.41
C PRO A 94 -5.53 20.88 5.98
N LEU A 95 -6.09 21.75 5.16
CA LEU A 95 -5.45 22.13 3.90
C LEU A 95 -4.23 22.98 4.29
N VAL A 96 -3.14 22.31 4.68
CA VAL A 96 -2.04 22.95 5.41
C VAL A 96 -1.19 23.75 4.43
N ILE A 97 -1.15 25.05 4.65
CA ILE A 97 -0.24 25.99 3.95
C ILE A 97 1.15 25.99 4.64
N ASP A 98 1.25 25.39 5.84
CA ASP A 98 2.44 25.34 6.70
C ASP A 98 3.12 23.96 6.69
N GLU A 99 4.46 23.94 6.80
CA GLU A 99 5.32 22.75 6.69
C GLU A 99 5.36 21.90 7.99
N SER A 100 4.75 22.38 9.08
CA SER A 100 4.83 21.76 10.40
C SER A 100 3.85 20.60 10.63
N THR A 101 2.84 20.45 9.77
CA THR A 101 1.76 19.45 9.96
C THR A 101 2.05 18.18 9.16
N PRO A 102 1.94 16.97 9.74
CA PRO A 102 2.19 15.71 9.04
C PRO A 102 1.26 15.48 7.84
N SER A 103 1.82 14.98 6.73
CA SER A 103 1.07 14.70 5.50
C SER A 103 0.00 13.61 5.67
N CYS A 104 -1.23 13.88 5.26
CA CYS A 104 -2.38 12.96 5.34
C CYS A 104 -2.49 11.91 4.21
N GLY A 105 -1.41 11.64 3.48
CA GLY A 105 -1.42 10.70 2.34
C GLY A 105 -0.69 9.38 2.58
N ASN A 106 -0.33 9.05 3.82
CA ASN A 106 0.47 7.86 4.13
C ASN A 106 -0.34 6.57 4.32
N SER A 107 -1.67 6.66 4.35
CA SER A 107 -2.52 5.48 4.45
C SER A 107 -2.57 4.73 3.11
N ARG A 108 -2.34 3.42 3.16
CA ARG A 108 -2.33 2.55 1.98
C ARG A 108 -3.55 1.65 2.03
N PHE A 109 -4.33 1.68 0.97
CA PHE A 109 -5.46 0.76 0.78
C PHE A 109 -4.92 -0.61 0.40
N GLY A 110 -5.07 -1.57 1.31
CA GLY A 110 -4.71 -2.96 1.09
C GLY A 110 -5.85 -3.78 0.51
N CYS A 111 -5.56 -5.03 0.18
CA CYS A 111 -6.61 -6.02 -0.06
C CYS A 111 -7.36 -6.28 1.26
N TRP A 112 -8.67 -6.08 1.28
CA TRP A 112 -9.50 -6.23 2.48
C TRP A 112 -9.53 -7.66 3.05
N THR A 113 -9.08 -8.67 2.31
CA THR A 113 -8.93 -10.06 2.80
C THR A 113 -7.49 -10.42 3.17
N CYS A 114 -6.57 -9.46 3.11
CA CYS A 114 -5.16 -9.69 3.39
C CYS A 114 -4.90 -9.95 4.88
N THR A 115 -4.29 -11.10 5.17
CA THR A 115 -3.90 -11.52 6.52
C THR A 115 -2.39 -11.39 6.78
N VAL A 116 -1.64 -10.81 5.84
CA VAL A 116 -0.19 -10.61 5.97
C VAL A 116 0.13 -9.55 7.04
N VAL A 117 -0.68 -8.49 7.10
CA VAL A 117 -0.60 -7.49 8.16
C VAL A 117 -1.34 -7.97 9.41
N THR A 118 -1.04 -7.43 10.58
CA THR A 118 -1.74 -7.81 11.82
C THR A 118 -3.11 -7.15 11.93
N LYS A 119 -3.20 -5.86 11.60
CA LYS A 119 -4.44 -5.06 11.60
C LYS A 119 -4.57 -4.23 10.33
N ASP A 120 -5.80 -4.06 9.87
CA ASP A 120 -6.13 -3.17 8.75
C ASP A 120 -6.50 -1.78 9.28
N LYS A 121 -5.48 -0.93 9.49
CA LYS A 121 -5.66 0.42 10.01
C LYS A 121 -6.50 1.30 9.08
N ALA A 122 -6.40 1.10 7.77
CA ALA A 122 -7.13 1.93 6.80
C ALA A 122 -8.63 1.63 6.90
N MET A 123 -9.02 0.35 6.95
CA MET A 123 -10.41 -0.04 7.13
C MET A 123 -10.97 0.37 8.49
N GLU A 124 -10.19 0.21 9.57
CA GLU A 124 -10.57 0.69 10.90
C GLU A 124 -10.83 2.21 10.89
N SER A 125 -10.00 2.99 10.20
CA SER A 125 -10.17 4.44 10.05
C SER A 125 -11.38 4.82 9.21
N LEU A 126 -11.60 4.16 8.07
CA LEU A 126 -12.77 4.40 7.22
C LEU A 126 -14.08 4.13 7.97
N ILE A 127 -14.16 3.02 8.72
CA ILE A 127 -15.34 2.70 9.55
C ILE A 127 -15.59 3.80 10.58
N LYS A 128 -14.54 4.30 11.24
CA LYS A 128 -14.67 5.40 12.23
C LYS A 128 -15.14 6.71 11.59
N ASN A 129 -14.80 6.93 10.33
CA ASN A 129 -15.14 8.14 9.58
C ASN A 129 -16.47 8.02 8.81
N GLY A 130 -17.27 6.98 9.08
CA GLY A 130 -18.66 6.87 8.60
C GLY A 130 -18.90 5.74 7.60
N GLU A 131 -17.86 5.03 7.14
CA GLU A 131 -17.99 3.88 6.24
C GLU A 131 -18.36 2.59 7.00
N GLU A 132 -19.45 2.64 7.77
CA GLU A 132 -19.87 1.55 8.68
C GLU A 132 -20.14 0.23 7.95
N TRP A 133 -20.50 0.27 6.67
CA TRP A 133 -20.74 -0.90 5.83
C TRP A 133 -19.49 -1.79 5.69
N MET A 134 -18.29 -1.26 5.94
CA MET A 134 -17.05 -2.03 5.94
C MET A 134 -16.86 -2.87 7.22
N SER A 135 -17.63 -2.62 8.28
CA SER A 135 -17.56 -3.37 9.54
C SER A 135 -17.65 -4.90 9.39
N PRO A 136 -18.61 -5.48 8.62
CA PRO A 136 -18.62 -6.92 8.36
C PRO A 136 -17.37 -7.42 7.62
N LEU A 137 -16.77 -6.60 6.74
CA LEU A 137 -15.55 -6.97 6.01
C LEU A 137 -14.36 -7.03 6.96
N LEU A 138 -14.22 -6.04 7.85
CA LEU A 138 -13.17 -6.03 8.87
C LEU A 138 -13.28 -7.26 9.79
N LYS A 139 -14.50 -7.56 10.27
CA LYS A 139 -14.76 -8.75 11.10
C LYS A 139 -14.37 -10.05 10.37
N TYR A 140 -14.73 -10.16 9.09
CA TYR A 140 -14.38 -11.34 8.30
C TYR A 140 -12.86 -11.46 8.08
N ARG A 141 -12.19 -10.33 7.79
CA ARG A 141 -10.75 -10.26 7.66
C ARG A 141 -10.04 -10.70 8.95
N ASP A 142 -10.52 -10.23 10.09
CA ASP A 142 -9.95 -10.59 11.40
C ASP A 142 -10.18 -12.07 11.73
N LEU A 143 -11.32 -12.63 11.33
CA LEU A 143 -11.56 -14.07 11.38
C LEU A 143 -10.56 -14.83 10.50
N LEU A 144 -10.31 -14.39 9.26
CA LEU A 144 -9.30 -15.00 8.38
C LEU A 144 -7.89 -14.93 8.97
N ALA A 145 -7.54 -13.80 9.60
CA ALA A 145 -6.26 -13.62 10.29
C ALA A 145 -6.15 -14.58 11.48
N PHE A 146 -7.20 -14.66 12.30
CA PHE A 146 -7.29 -15.57 13.44
C PHE A 146 -7.09 -17.04 13.05
N THR A 147 -7.72 -17.48 11.96
CA THR A 147 -7.57 -18.87 11.47
C THR A 147 -6.20 -19.17 10.84
N THR A 148 -5.41 -18.14 10.54
CA THR A 148 -4.06 -18.25 9.96
C THR A 148 -2.96 -18.27 11.02
N ASP A 149 -3.28 -17.83 12.26
CA ASP A 149 -2.40 -17.91 13.42
C ASP A 149 -1.90 -19.35 13.62
N PRO A 150 -0.57 -19.57 13.78
CA PRO A 150 0.00 -20.88 14.06
C PRO A 150 -0.72 -21.68 15.15
N VAL A 151 -1.21 -21.02 16.21
CA VAL A 151 -1.88 -21.69 17.34
C VAL A 151 -3.23 -22.27 16.94
N ASN A 152 -3.94 -21.60 16.02
CA ASN A 152 -5.29 -21.99 15.59
C ASN A 152 -5.29 -22.85 14.32
N LYS A 153 -4.15 -22.95 13.64
CA LYS A 153 -4.06 -23.44 12.26
C LYS A 153 -4.56 -24.88 12.12
N ASP A 154 -4.24 -25.74 13.08
CA ASP A 154 -4.62 -27.15 13.07
C ASP A 154 -6.13 -27.35 13.32
N THR A 155 -6.76 -26.41 14.04
CA THR A 155 -8.21 -26.38 14.22
C THR A 155 -8.91 -26.12 12.88
N TYR A 156 -8.42 -25.18 12.08
CA TYR A 156 -9.11 -24.70 10.88
C TYR A 156 -8.67 -25.38 9.58
N ARG A 157 -7.44 -25.86 9.50
CA ARG A 157 -6.85 -26.42 8.27
C ARG A 157 -6.57 -27.90 8.39
N ASN A 158 -6.74 -28.59 7.26
CA ASN A 158 -6.45 -30.00 7.14
C ASN A 158 -4.93 -30.25 7.21
N TYR A 159 -4.51 -31.30 7.90
CA TYR A 159 -3.11 -31.72 7.95
C TYR A 159 -2.62 -32.32 6.60
N LYS A 160 -3.53 -32.77 5.75
CA LYS A 160 -3.25 -33.26 4.39
C LYS A 160 -3.52 -32.19 3.34
N ARG A 161 -2.64 -32.08 2.34
CA ARG A 161 -2.87 -31.26 1.14
C ARG A 161 -4.04 -31.82 0.32
N ARG A 162 -4.52 -31.08 -0.69
CA ARG A 162 -5.56 -31.57 -1.64
C ARG A 162 -5.17 -32.88 -2.34
N THR A 163 -3.88 -33.19 -2.41
CA THR A 163 -3.33 -34.44 -2.95
C THR A 163 -3.42 -35.63 -1.99
N GLY A 164 -3.94 -35.43 -0.76
CA GLY A 164 -4.01 -36.47 0.28
C GLY A 164 -2.70 -36.72 1.03
N LYS A 165 -1.61 -36.05 0.66
CA LYS A 165 -0.29 -36.21 1.28
C LYS A 165 -0.02 -35.11 2.31
N VAL A 166 0.74 -35.45 3.35
CA VAL A 166 1.31 -34.49 4.31
C VAL A 166 2.56 -33.87 3.67
N SER A 167 2.74 -32.56 3.81
CA SER A 167 3.88 -31.84 3.23
C SER A 167 4.57 -31.00 4.29
N TYR A 168 5.89 -30.87 4.17
CA TYR A 168 6.73 -30.04 5.01
C TYR A 168 7.40 -28.97 4.16
N GLN A 169 7.90 -27.90 4.78
CA GLN A 169 8.62 -26.85 4.07
C GLN A 169 9.85 -27.43 3.35
N TYR A 170 10.22 -26.87 2.19
CA TYR A 170 11.44 -27.26 1.50
C TYR A 170 12.67 -26.69 2.22
N ALA A 171 13.79 -27.41 2.14
CA ALA A 171 15.08 -26.87 2.56
C ALA A 171 15.46 -25.69 1.66
N LYS A 172 15.94 -24.58 2.23
CA LYS A 172 16.61 -23.54 1.44
C LYS A 172 18.05 -23.95 1.17
N ASP A 173 18.66 -23.35 0.14
CA ASP A 173 20.06 -23.62 -0.20
C ASP A 173 20.98 -23.33 0.99
N GLY A 174 21.74 -24.34 1.40
CA GLY A 174 22.65 -24.29 2.55
C GLY A 174 22.06 -24.74 3.89
N GLU A 175 20.77 -25.08 3.98
CA GLU A 175 20.16 -25.65 5.19
C GLU A 175 20.34 -27.17 5.26
N ASP A 176 20.55 -27.70 6.47
CA ASP A 176 20.67 -29.14 6.68
C ASP A 176 19.40 -29.89 6.23
N ARG A 177 19.59 -30.96 5.46
CA ARG A 177 18.53 -31.79 4.92
C ARG A 177 17.78 -32.53 6.03
N SER A 178 18.44 -32.85 7.16
CA SER A 178 17.87 -33.54 8.32
C SER A 178 17.14 -32.64 9.32
N ALA A 179 17.19 -31.31 9.19
CA ALA A 179 16.52 -30.41 10.13
C ALA A 179 14.99 -30.64 10.15
N GLU A 180 14.40 -30.58 11.35
CA GLU A 180 12.95 -30.68 11.53
C GLU A 180 12.27 -29.43 10.93
N ARG A 181 11.35 -29.63 9.98
CA ARG A 181 10.72 -28.54 9.23
C ARG A 181 9.26 -28.39 9.59
N LYS A 182 8.77 -27.15 9.50
CA LYS A 182 7.37 -26.86 9.75
C LYS A 182 6.48 -27.57 8.73
N HIS A 183 5.42 -28.18 9.23
CA HIS A 183 4.35 -28.73 8.43
C HIS A 183 3.67 -27.64 7.60
N VAL A 184 3.35 -27.96 6.35
CA VAL A 184 2.61 -27.07 5.46
C VAL A 184 1.16 -27.52 5.41
N PRO A 185 0.24 -26.76 6.02
CA PRO A 185 -1.16 -27.17 6.11
C PRO A 185 -1.84 -27.22 4.76
N GLY A 186 -2.84 -28.08 4.70
CA GLY A 186 -3.78 -28.25 3.61
C GLY A 186 -4.88 -27.19 3.57
N PRO A 187 -5.95 -27.44 2.78
CA PRO A 187 -7.09 -26.54 2.70
C PRO A 187 -7.86 -26.48 4.04
N TYR A 188 -8.74 -25.50 4.19
CA TYR A 188 -9.70 -25.47 5.30
C TYR A 188 -10.53 -26.75 5.36
N TRP A 189 -10.89 -27.18 6.57
CA TRP A 189 -11.87 -28.25 6.75
C TRP A 189 -13.21 -27.86 6.13
N LEU A 190 -13.93 -28.83 5.57
CA LEU A 190 -15.24 -28.59 4.93
C LEU A 190 -16.25 -27.89 5.85
N LYS A 191 -16.20 -28.15 7.17
CA LYS A 191 -17.06 -27.51 8.17
C LYS A 191 -16.81 -26.01 8.38
N TYR A 192 -15.67 -25.49 7.92
CA TYR A 192 -15.29 -24.07 8.00
C TYR A 192 -15.24 -23.41 6.61
N ARG A 193 -15.72 -24.12 5.58
CA ARG A 193 -15.60 -23.72 4.18
C ARG A 193 -16.88 -23.11 3.66
#